data_AF-A0A0F9I2I3-F1
#
_entry.id   AF-A0A0F9I2I3-F1
#
_cell.length_a   1.000
_cell.length_b   1.000
_cell.length_c   1.000
_cell.angle_alpha   90.00
_cell.angle_beta   90.00
_cell.angle_gamma   90.00
#
_symmetry.space_group_name_H-M   'P 1'
#
loop_
_entity.id
_entity.type
_entity.pdbx_description
1 polymer ?
#
loop_
_entity_poly.entity_id
_entity_poly.type
_entity_poly.pdbx_seq_one_letter_code
_entity_poly.pdbx_strand_id
1 'polypeptide(L)'
;MADTVRYGKGRRDFLNQFLRFEIDRALGARTTAEKSWRGHLVQYRAHPEEGIAHFPFEGASRVTVPVMANNVDPIWARYMANIHGAENVWTMRALSEKWVNAAKPLQDFTQWLDVNQLHMWDVNMRAFQDMIKLGTAVYKTGWKFEQRRTWGYDDQLNRVRRTEMINRPVVDHVHIVNFLVPPEARDTDPDVQHGAIWVAERLRPRPPVLRAMARGQEPFLPNFIPEAVETVMRWVENSLTDEESQRNVNDRVGDELSGAFFESREIELWEVHIRFDTTGDGIEEDIIVTYHKPTATILRSVYNWLPGGRPYSVIRYLRGDGFYGIGVG
;
A
#
# COMPACT_ATOMS: atom_id res chain seq x y z
N MET A 1 7.30 22.20 6.89
CA MET A 1 8.43 21.26 6.71
C MET A 1 8.26 20.24 7.82
N ALA A 2 8.02 18.97 7.50
CA ALA A 2 7.87 17.94 8.52
C ALA A 2 9.22 17.79 9.23
N ASP A 3 9.19 17.87 10.56
CA ASP A 3 10.38 17.73 11.37
C ASP A 3 10.77 16.25 11.44
N THR A 4 12.06 15.98 11.44
CA THR A 4 12.57 14.65 11.78
C THR A 4 12.27 14.36 13.23
N VAL A 5 11.80 13.15 13.54
CA VAL A 5 11.51 12.74 14.91
C VAL A 5 12.76 12.82 15.79
N ARG A 6 12.66 13.53 16.91
CA ARG A 6 13.73 13.60 17.91
C ARG A 6 13.52 12.48 18.92
N TYR A 7 14.48 11.57 18.99
CA TYR A 7 14.42 10.44 19.91
C TYR A 7 15.15 10.75 21.22
N GLY A 8 14.49 10.47 22.34
CA GLY A 8 15.13 10.37 23.65
C GLY A 8 16.17 9.24 23.70
N LYS A 9 17.03 9.26 24.72
CA LYS A 9 18.12 8.27 24.89
C LYS A 9 17.56 6.83 24.88
N GLY A 10 18.00 6.01 23.93
CA GLY A 10 17.60 4.60 23.81
C GLY A 10 16.19 4.35 23.26
N ARG A 11 15.37 5.38 23.02
CA ARG A 11 14.00 5.23 22.49
C ARG A 11 13.97 4.72 21.05
N ARG A 12 14.93 5.14 20.23
CA ARG A 12 15.06 4.66 18.84
C ARG A 12 15.33 3.15 18.77
N ASP A 13 16.20 2.64 19.64
CA ASP A 13 16.53 1.21 19.69
C ASP A 13 15.35 0.39 20.23
N PHE A 14 14.64 0.93 21.23
CA PHE A 14 13.41 0.32 21.72
C PHE A 14 12.34 0.26 20.61
N LEU A 15 12.16 1.33 19.83
CA LEU A 15 11.23 1.33 18.70
C LEU A 15 11.62 0.28 17.65
N ASN A 16 12.91 0.12 17.33
CA ASN A 16 13.38 -0.94 16.44
C ASN A 16 13.00 -2.34 16.93
N GLN A 17 13.24 -2.62 18.23
CA GLN A 17 12.91 -3.90 18.84
C GLN A 17 11.39 -4.15 18.85
N PHE A 18 10.62 -3.11 19.21
CA PHE A 18 9.17 -3.13 19.21
C PHE A 18 8.62 -3.44 17.81
N LEU A 19 9.03 -2.71 16.78
CA LEU A 19 8.56 -2.89 15.41
C LEU A 19 8.89 -4.29 14.88
N ARG A 20 10.07 -4.81 15.18
CA ARG A 20 10.45 -6.18 14.78
C ARG A 20 9.51 -7.21 15.39
N PHE A 21 9.32 -7.14 16.71
CA PHE A 21 8.48 -8.09 17.44
C PHE A 21 7.01 -8.02 16.99
N GLU A 22 6.46 -6.82 16.90
CA GLU A 22 5.06 -6.62 16.57
C GLU A 22 4.72 -7.00 15.12
N ILE A 23 5.61 -6.70 14.17
CA ILE A 23 5.44 -7.15 12.77
C ILE A 23 5.47 -8.68 12.69
N ASP A 24 6.40 -9.34 13.39
CA ASP A 24 6.46 -10.81 13.45
C ASP A 24 5.21 -11.43 14.08
N ARG A 25 4.74 -10.84 15.19
CA ARG A 25 3.49 -11.25 15.86
C ARG A 25 2.28 -11.11 14.96
N ALA A 26 2.13 -9.98 14.28
CA ALA A 26 1.02 -9.72 13.37
C ALA A 26 1.05 -10.66 12.16
N LEU A 27 2.22 -10.89 11.55
CA LEU A 27 2.38 -11.85 10.46
C LEU A 27 2.02 -13.28 10.93
N GLY A 28 2.48 -13.68 12.11
CA GLY A 28 2.19 -15.00 12.69
C GLY A 28 0.69 -15.22 12.90
N ALA A 29 0.00 -14.27 13.53
CA ALA A 29 -1.45 -14.35 13.77
C ALA A 29 -2.27 -14.39 12.46
N ARG A 30 -1.75 -13.78 11.40
CA ARG A 30 -2.43 -13.64 10.11
C ARG A 30 -2.29 -14.86 9.19
N THR A 31 -1.37 -15.77 9.49
CA THR A 31 -1.05 -16.93 8.62
C THR A 31 -2.28 -17.72 8.16
N THR A 32 -3.24 -17.94 9.07
CA THR A 32 -4.49 -18.67 8.75
C THR A 32 -5.37 -17.90 7.78
N ALA A 33 -5.53 -16.58 7.99
CA ALA A 33 -6.30 -15.71 7.10
C ALA A 33 -5.65 -15.59 5.73
N GLU A 34 -4.32 -15.46 5.67
CA GLU A 34 -3.58 -15.43 4.40
C GLU A 34 -3.73 -16.73 3.61
N LYS A 35 -3.73 -17.88 4.28
CA LYS A 35 -3.98 -19.17 3.63
C LYS A 35 -5.37 -19.23 3.00
N SER A 36 -6.39 -18.76 3.71
CA SER A 36 -7.77 -18.65 3.19
C SER A 36 -7.82 -17.71 1.98
N TRP A 37 -7.28 -16.49 2.08
CA TRP A 37 -7.25 -15.55 0.95
C TRP A 37 -6.55 -16.10 -0.28
N ARG A 38 -5.42 -16.81 -0.11
CA ARG A 38 -4.75 -17.49 -1.24
C ARG A 38 -5.67 -18.52 -1.88
N GLY A 39 -6.40 -19.31 -1.07
CA GLY A 39 -7.43 -20.23 -1.55
C GLY A 39 -8.49 -19.52 -2.38
N HIS A 40 -9.04 -18.41 -1.89
CA HIS A 40 -10.09 -17.65 -2.58
C HIS A 40 -9.58 -17.10 -3.92
N LEU A 41 -8.34 -16.60 -3.97
CA LEU A 41 -7.71 -16.11 -5.21
C LEU A 41 -7.50 -17.22 -6.24
N VAL A 42 -7.09 -18.42 -5.81
CA VAL A 42 -6.93 -19.58 -6.69
C VAL A 42 -8.28 -20.00 -7.25
N GLN A 43 -9.31 -20.12 -6.40
CA GLN A 43 -10.66 -20.48 -6.81
C GLN A 43 -11.28 -19.44 -7.76
N TYR A 44 -11.05 -18.15 -7.51
CA TYR A 44 -11.50 -17.09 -8.40
C TYR A 44 -10.84 -17.16 -9.78
N ARG A 45 -9.53 -17.43 -9.85
CA ARG A 45 -8.81 -17.57 -11.12
C ARG A 45 -9.23 -18.82 -11.89
N ALA A 46 -9.64 -19.88 -11.17
CA ALA A 46 -10.09 -21.14 -11.74
C ALA A 46 -9.18 -21.66 -12.86
N HIS A 47 -7.86 -21.63 -12.62
CA HIS A 47 -6.89 -22.02 -13.64
C HIS A 47 -7.13 -23.50 -14.00
N PRO A 48 -7.35 -23.83 -15.28
CA PRO A 48 -7.57 -25.21 -15.69
C PRO A 48 -6.30 -26.02 -15.42
N GLU A 49 -6.42 -27.17 -14.77
CA GLU A 49 -5.30 -28.09 -14.60
C GLU A 49 -4.95 -28.71 -15.96
N GLU A 50 -3.71 -28.50 -16.42
CA GLU A 50 -3.20 -29.12 -17.64
C GLU A 50 -2.99 -30.64 -17.47
N GLY A 51 -3.26 -31.41 -18.53
CA GLY A 51 -3.04 -32.87 -18.57
C GLY A 51 -4.32 -33.71 -18.55
N ILE A 52 -4.13 -35.03 -18.67
CA ILE A 52 -5.21 -36.02 -18.73
C ILE A 52 -5.81 -36.23 -17.34
N ALA A 53 -7.13 -36.03 -17.18
CA ALA A 53 -7.82 -36.49 -15.98
C ALA A 53 -7.90 -38.01 -15.93
N HIS A 54 -7.62 -38.56 -14.76
CA HIS A 54 -7.80 -39.97 -14.47
C HIS A 54 -9.09 -40.24 -13.66
N PHE A 55 -9.84 -39.19 -13.31
CA PHE A 55 -11.09 -39.29 -12.54
C PHE A 55 -12.23 -38.55 -13.26
N PRO A 56 -13.45 -39.13 -13.37
CA PRO A 56 -13.82 -40.47 -12.92
C PRO A 56 -13.29 -41.61 -13.81
N PHE A 57 -12.86 -41.32 -15.04
CA PHE A 57 -12.18 -42.26 -15.94
C PHE A 57 -11.03 -41.57 -16.67
N GLU A 58 -10.12 -42.35 -17.25
CA GLU A 58 -8.98 -41.85 -18.01
C GLU A 58 -9.45 -41.11 -19.27
N GLY A 59 -9.00 -39.85 -19.44
CA GLY A 59 -9.48 -38.99 -20.53
C GLY A 59 -10.77 -38.23 -20.19
N ALA A 60 -11.22 -38.24 -18.94
CA ALA A 60 -12.35 -37.42 -18.51
C ALA A 60 -12.06 -35.91 -18.70
N SER A 61 -13.13 -35.13 -18.84
CA SER A 61 -13.05 -33.67 -19.01
C SER A 61 -12.65 -32.99 -17.70
N ARG A 62 -11.56 -32.21 -17.71
CA ARG A 62 -11.13 -31.33 -16.60
C ARG A 62 -11.67 -29.92 -16.79
N VAL A 63 -13.00 -29.76 -16.71
CA VAL A 63 -13.59 -28.41 -16.69
C VAL A 63 -13.60 -27.92 -15.25
N THR A 64 -12.82 -26.87 -14.98
CA THR A 64 -12.94 -26.12 -13.73
C THR A 64 -13.96 -25.02 -13.95
N VAL A 65 -15.12 -25.12 -13.29
CA VAL A 65 -16.16 -24.09 -13.36
C VAL A 65 -15.78 -22.95 -12.40
N PRO A 66 -15.65 -21.69 -12.88
CA PRO A 66 -15.30 -20.56 -12.03
C PRO A 66 -16.52 -20.07 -11.23
N VAL A 67 -17.07 -20.90 -10.35
CA VAL A 67 -18.25 -20.56 -9.52
C VAL A 67 -17.99 -19.28 -8.73
N MET A 68 -16.77 -19.13 -8.23
CA MET A 68 -16.34 -17.93 -7.51
C MET A 68 -16.38 -16.66 -8.35
N ALA A 69 -15.84 -16.69 -9.58
CA ALA A 69 -15.91 -15.52 -10.47
C ALA A 69 -17.36 -15.23 -10.87
N ASN A 70 -18.15 -16.26 -11.17
CA ASN A 70 -19.56 -16.13 -11.54
C ASN A 70 -20.41 -15.47 -10.44
N ASN A 71 -20.04 -15.61 -9.16
CA ASN A 71 -20.74 -14.96 -8.06
C ASN A 71 -20.17 -13.57 -7.73
N VAL A 72 -18.84 -13.43 -7.72
CA VAL A 72 -18.16 -12.19 -7.34
C VAL A 72 -18.35 -11.10 -8.39
N ASP A 73 -18.21 -11.40 -9.67
CA ASP A 73 -18.21 -10.39 -10.74
C ASP A 73 -19.56 -9.69 -10.91
N PRO A 74 -20.73 -10.37 -10.84
CA PRO A 74 -22.01 -9.66 -10.88
C PRO A 74 -22.25 -8.78 -9.65
N ILE A 75 -21.80 -9.20 -8.46
CA ILE A 75 -21.91 -8.38 -7.25
C ILE A 75 -21.06 -7.13 -7.43
N TRP A 76 -19.79 -7.29 -7.82
CA TRP A 76 -18.86 -6.19 -8.08
C TRP A 76 -19.41 -5.21 -9.12
N ALA A 77 -19.92 -5.71 -10.25
CA ALA A 77 -20.50 -4.87 -11.30
C ALA A 77 -21.70 -4.05 -10.80
N ARG A 78 -22.54 -4.63 -9.95
CA ARG A 78 -23.66 -3.92 -9.31
C ARG A 78 -23.17 -2.82 -8.37
N TYR A 79 -22.12 -3.07 -7.57
CA TYR A 79 -21.54 -2.04 -6.69
C TYR A 79 -21.01 -0.86 -7.51
N MET A 80 -20.24 -1.14 -8.57
CA MET A 80 -19.71 -0.10 -9.46
C MET A 80 -20.85 0.70 -10.13
N ALA A 81 -21.83 0.02 -10.71
CA ALA A 81 -22.96 0.66 -11.37
C ALA A 81 -23.83 1.47 -10.40
N ASN A 82 -24.01 1.02 -9.16
CA ASN A 82 -24.84 1.74 -8.19
C ASN A 82 -24.14 2.98 -7.62
N ILE A 83 -22.84 2.91 -7.35
CA ILE A 83 -22.10 4.01 -6.74
C ILE A 83 -21.74 5.08 -7.78
N HIS A 84 -21.26 4.65 -8.95
CA HIS A 84 -20.80 5.54 -10.01
C HIS A 84 -21.81 5.72 -11.16
N GLY A 85 -23.00 5.13 -11.05
CA GLY A 85 -24.07 5.33 -12.04
C GLY A 85 -24.78 6.67 -11.91
N ALA A 86 -24.68 7.33 -10.75
CA ALA A 86 -25.17 8.69 -10.58
C ALA A 86 -24.22 9.69 -11.25
N GLU A 87 -24.77 10.72 -11.90
CA GLU A 87 -23.98 11.79 -12.54
C GLU A 87 -23.12 12.54 -11.51
N ASN A 88 -23.61 12.68 -10.29
CA ASN A 88 -22.88 13.26 -9.16
C ASN A 88 -22.83 12.26 -8.01
N VAL A 89 -21.64 11.77 -7.67
CA VAL A 89 -21.42 10.88 -6.52
C VAL A 89 -21.59 11.67 -5.21
N TRP A 90 -21.14 12.92 -5.21
CA TRP A 90 -21.15 13.80 -4.06
C TRP A 90 -22.43 14.64 -4.04
N THR A 91 -23.08 14.70 -2.88
CA THR A 91 -24.23 15.59 -2.64
C THR A 91 -23.90 16.51 -1.48
N MET A 92 -24.06 17.82 -1.68
CA MET A 92 -23.75 18.82 -0.66
C MET A 92 -24.99 19.59 -0.25
N ARG A 93 -25.11 19.81 1.06
CA ARG A 93 -26.19 20.61 1.63
C ARG A 93 -25.59 21.71 2.49
N ALA A 94 -25.98 22.95 2.23
CA ALA A 94 -25.61 24.07 3.08
C ALA A 94 -26.24 23.89 4.47
N LEU A 95 -25.40 23.89 5.52
CA LEU A 95 -25.86 23.86 6.91
C LEU A 95 -26.26 25.26 7.42
N SER A 96 -25.81 26.32 6.74
CA SER A 96 -26.14 27.70 7.04
C SER A 96 -26.52 28.44 5.76
N GLU A 97 -27.46 29.37 5.88
CA GLU A 97 -28.00 30.17 4.78
C GLU A 97 -26.91 30.91 3.98
N LYS A 98 -25.82 31.33 4.65
CA LYS A 98 -24.68 32.01 4.03
C LYS A 98 -23.99 31.19 2.94
N TRP A 99 -24.09 29.86 2.99
CA TRP A 99 -23.38 28.95 2.11
C TRP A 99 -24.28 28.35 1.02
N VAL A 100 -25.55 28.75 0.95
CA VAL A 100 -26.52 28.22 -0.05
C VAL A 100 -26.00 28.42 -1.48
N ASN A 101 -25.46 29.60 -1.77
CA ASN A 101 -24.92 29.92 -3.10
C ASN A 101 -23.61 29.17 -3.41
N ALA A 102 -22.85 28.76 -2.39
CA ALA A 102 -21.58 28.05 -2.55
C ALA A 102 -21.76 26.52 -2.64
N ALA A 103 -22.89 25.98 -2.18
CA ALA A 103 -23.09 24.53 -2.11
C ALA A 103 -23.03 23.85 -3.48
N LYS A 104 -23.68 24.43 -4.50
CA LYS A 104 -23.69 23.84 -5.85
C LYS A 104 -22.31 23.90 -6.53
N PRO A 105 -21.60 25.04 -6.57
CA PRO A 105 -20.23 25.09 -7.08
C PRO A 105 -19.27 24.13 -6.36
N LEU A 106 -19.41 23.96 -5.05
CA LEU A 106 -18.55 23.05 -4.28
C LEU A 106 -18.84 21.59 -4.63
N GLN A 107 -20.10 21.24 -4.86
CA GLN A 107 -20.51 19.91 -5.34
C GLN A 107 -19.90 19.60 -6.72
N ASP A 108 -20.03 20.54 -7.66
CA ASP A 108 -19.50 20.39 -9.02
C ASP A 108 -17.96 20.31 -9.01
N PHE A 109 -17.30 21.06 -8.11
CA PHE A 109 -15.85 20.97 -7.90
C PHE A 109 -15.42 19.60 -7.35
N THR A 110 -16.13 19.04 -6.37
CA THR A 110 -15.80 17.70 -5.86
C THR A 110 -16.01 16.61 -6.89
N GLN A 111 -17.03 16.74 -7.74
CA GLN A 111 -17.22 15.82 -8.86
C GLN A 111 -16.06 15.92 -9.85
N TRP A 112 -15.63 17.14 -10.19
CA TRP A 112 -14.46 17.33 -11.05
C TRP A 112 -13.20 16.71 -10.44
N LEU A 113 -12.99 16.86 -9.14
CA LEU A 113 -11.83 16.33 -8.40
C LEU A 113 -11.84 14.79 -8.38
N ASP A 114 -13.00 14.18 -8.18
CA ASP A 114 -13.21 12.72 -8.18
C ASP A 114 -12.79 12.09 -9.52
N VAL A 115 -13.28 12.67 -10.63
CA VAL A 115 -13.05 12.13 -11.98
C VAL A 115 -11.66 12.45 -12.51
N ASN A 116 -11.21 13.71 -12.37
CA ASN A 116 -10.02 14.19 -13.09
C ASN A 116 -8.71 14.07 -12.30
N GLN A 117 -8.77 14.07 -10.96
CA GLN A 117 -7.54 14.03 -10.13
C GLN A 117 -7.41 12.73 -9.35
N LEU A 118 -8.46 12.35 -8.60
CA LEU A 118 -8.43 11.15 -7.77
C LEU A 118 -8.61 9.87 -8.57
N HIS A 119 -9.32 9.94 -9.71
CA HIS A 119 -9.67 8.79 -10.55
C HIS A 119 -10.35 7.68 -9.73
N MET A 120 -11.36 8.05 -8.93
CA MET A 120 -11.99 7.15 -7.96
C MET A 120 -12.66 5.93 -8.60
N TRP A 121 -13.07 5.98 -9.87
CA TRP A 121 -13.57 4.81 -10.60
C TRP A 121 -12.53 3.69 -10.62
N ASP A 122 -11.28 3.98 -11.00
CA ASP A 122 -10.21 2.99 -11.12
C ASP A 122 -9.77 2.46 -9.76
N VAL A 123 -9.75 3.33 -8.75
CA VAL A 123 -9.40 2.96 -7.38
C VAL A 123 -10.46 2.05 -6.78
N ASN A 124 -11.74 2.41 -6.93
CA ASN A 124 -12.87 1.62 -6.44
C ASN A 124 -13.02 0.29 -7.18
N MET A 125 -12.69 0.24 -8.47
CA MET A 125 -12.67 -1.01 -9.23
C MET A 125 -11.78 -2.06 -8.54
N ARG A 126 -10.59 -1.65 -8.06
CA ARG A 126 -9.66 -2.54 -7.34
C ARG A 126 -10.12 -2.80 -5.92
N ALA A 127 -10.50 -1.75 -5.18
CA ALA A 127 -10.89 -1.87 -3.78
C ALA A 127 -12.15 -2.71 -3.57
N PHE A 128 -13.19 -2.53 -4.37
CA PHE A 128 -14.40 -3.34 -4.24
C PHE A 128 -14.16 -4.80 -4.63
N GLN A 129 -13.26 -5.04 -5.58
CA GLN A 129 -12.90 -6.40 -5.95
C GLN A 129 -12.20 -7.13 -4.80
N ASP A 130 -11.26 -6.49 -4.10
CA ASP A 130 -10.62 -7.05 -2.90
C ASP A 130 -11.61 -7.16 -1.74
N MET A 131 -12.49 -6.17 -1.54
CA MET A 131 -13.53 -6.20 -0.52
C MET A 131 -14.46 -7.42 -0.70
N ILE A 132 -14.94 -7.68 -1.92
CA ILE A 132 -15.89 -8.77 -2.16
C ILE A 132 -15.20 -10.14 -2.12
N LYS A 133 -13.97 -10.26 -2.65
CA LYS A 133 -13.22 -11.53 -2.67
C LYS A 133 -12.65 -11.91 -1.31
N LEU A 134 -11.99 -10.96 -0.65
CA LEU A 134 -11.18 -11.20 0.55
C LEU A 134 -11.85 -10.68 1.82
N GLY A 135 -12.95 -9.94 1.69
CA GLY A 135 -13.77 -9.42 2.78
C GLY A 135 -13.39 -8.01 3.26
N THR A 136 -12.18 -7.54 2.94
CA THR A 136 -11.65 -6.25 3.39
C THR A 136 -10.84 -5.59 2.29
N ALA A 137 -11.01 -4.28 2.12
CA ALA A 137 -10.13 -3.44 1.31
C ALA A 137 -9.76 -2.17 2.06
N VAL A 138 -8.59 -1.61 1.72
CA VAL A 138 -8.02 -0.46 2.40
C VAL A 138 -7.70 0.62 1.38
N TYR A 139 -8.21 1.81 1.59
CA TYR A 139 -7.81 3.01 0.86
C TYR A 139 -6.70 3.72 1.62
N LYS A 140 -5.70 4.20 0.89
CA LYS A 140 -4.70 5.12 1.40
C LYS A 140 -4.94 6.48 0.76
N THR A 141 -5.24 7.47 1.58
CA THR A 141 -5.28 8.87 1.16
C THR A 141 -3.88 9.45 1.30
N GLY A 142 -3.43 10.19 0.31
CA GLY A 142 -2.10 10.73 0.32
C GLY A 142 -1.96 11.91 -0.61
N TRP A 143 -0.75 12.41 -0.67
CA TRP A 143 -0.40 13.48 -1.57
C TRP A 143 0.79 13.06 -2.41
N LYS A 144 0.66 13.18 -3.73
CA LYS A 144 1.72 12.81 -4.66
C LYS A 144 2.53 14.04 -5.04
N PHE A 145 3.82 14.00 -4.68
CA PHE A 145 4.83 14.93 -5.15
C PHE A 145 5.81 14.19 -6.06
N GLU A 146 5.80 14.50 -7.35
CA GLU A 146 6.75 13.90 -8.30
C GLU A 146 7.34 15.00 -9.17
N GLN A 147 8.66 15.14 -9.16
CA GLN A 147 9.37 15.98 -10.12
C GLN A 147 9.74 15.12 -11.32
N ARG A 148 9.00 15.27 -12.42
CA ARG A 148 9.24 14.52 -13.65
C ARG A 148 10.04 15.37 -14.62
N ARG A 149 11.14 14.81 -15.13
CA ARG A 149 11.87 15.40 -16.25
C ARG A 149 11.29 14.84 -17.54
N THR A 150 10.54 15.68 -18.24
CA THR A 150 9.93 15.32 -19.52
C THR A 150 10.72 16.01 -20.63
N TRP A 151 10.93 15.29 -21.73
CA TRP A 151 11.43 15.90 -22.95
C TRP A 151 10.29 16.65 -23.62
N GLY A 152 10.45 17.96 -23.75
CA GLY A 152 9.55 18.80 -24.54
C GLY A 152 10.28 19.33 -25.76
N TYR A 153 9.51 19.96 -26.65
CA TYR A 153 10.05 20.79 -27.72
C TYR A 153 9.82 22.26 -27.35
N ASP A 154 10.77 23.13 -27.70
CA ASP A 154 10.54 24.57 -27.69
C ASP A 154 9.78 25.01 -28.97
N ASP A 155 9.46 26.30 -29.06
CA ASP A 155 8.76 26.88 -30.22
C ASP A 155 9.58 26.78 -31.52
N GLN A 156 10.86 26.41 -31.43
CA GLN A 156 11.78 26.17 -32.55
C GLN A 156 12.02 24.67 -32.81
N LEU A 157 11.23 23.78 -32.20
CA LEU A 157 11.33 22.32 -32.33
C LEU A 157 12.65 21.72 -31.83
N ASN A 158 13.39 22.42 -30.97
CA ASN A 158 14.56 21.85 -30.29
C ASN A 158 14.14 21.06 -29.06
N ARG A 159 14.81 19.95 -28.79
CA ARG A 159 14.57 19.13 -27.60
C ARG A 159 15.05 19.86 -26.35
N VAL A 160 14.11 20.29 -25.51
CA VAL A 160 14.40 20.93 -24.22
C VAL A 160 13.93 20.02 -23.10
N ARG A 161 14.77 19.87 -22.06
CA ARG A 161 14.38 19.19 -20.83
C ARG A 161 13.51 20.12 -20.01
N ARG A 162 12.21 19.84 -19.95
CA ARG A 162 11.29 20.51 -19.04
C ARG A 162 11.15 19.71 -17.76
N THR A 163 11.14 20.42 -16.65
CA THR A 163 10.94 19.80 -15.34
C THR A 163 9.52 20.14 -14.90
N GLU A 164 8.66 19.14 -14.89
CA GLU A 164 7.27 19.27 -14.48
C GLU A 164 7.16 18.81 -13.02
N MET A 165 6.54 19.65 -12.17
CA MET A 165 6.27 19.30 -10.79
C MET A 165 4.81 18.88 -10.68
N ILE A 166 4.58 17.59 -10.46
CA ILE A 166 3.26 17.05 -10.19
C ILE A 166 3.00 17.20 -8.69
N ASN A 167 1.92 17.90 -8.36
CA ASN A 167 1.52 18.25 -6.99
C ASN A 167 0.00 18.09 -6.87
N ARG A 168 -0.47 16.92 -6.45
CA ARG A 168 -1.92 16.62 -6.37
C ARG A 168 -2.28 15.61 -5.29
N PRO A 169 -3.50 15.66 -4.73
CA PRO A 169 -4.00 14.61 -3.86
C PRO A 169 -4.19 13.31 -4.65
N VAL A 170 -3.95 12.18 -4.00
CA VAL A 170 -4.14 10.85 -4.58
C VAL A 170 -4.81 9.97 -3.54
N VAL A 171 -5.74 9.12 -4.00
CA VAL A 171 -6.23 7.98 -3.25
C VAL A 171 -5.75 6.74 -3.96
N ASP A 172 -5.17 5.81 -3.23
CA ASP A 172 -4.75 4.52 -3.77
C ASP A 172 -5.38 3.37 -2.97
N HIS A 173 -5.40 2.19 -3.56
CA HIS A 173 -5.87 0.98 -2.93
C HIS A 173 -4.69 0.13 -2.45
N VAL A 174 -4.64 -0.13 -1.15
CA VAL A 174 -3.67 -1.03 -0.54
C VAL A 174 -4.30 -2.41 -0.46
N HIS A 175 -3.73 -3.36 -1.20
CA HIS A 175 -4.13 -4.76 -1.11
C HIS A 175 -4.06 -5.23 0.34
N ILE A 176 -5.11 -5.92 0.80
CA ILE A 176 -5.18 -6.36 2.19
C ILE A 176 -3.91 -7.11 2.56
N VAL A 177 -3.40 -8.01 1.70
CA VAL A 177 -2.16 -8.79 1.89
C VAL A 177 -0.97 -7.90 2.28
N ASN A 178 -0.87 -6.68 1.79
CA ASN A 178 0.22 -5.76 2.11
C ASN A 178 -0.05 -4.88 3.33
N PHE A 179 -1.25 -4.91 3.89
CA PHE A 179 -1.62 -4.15 5.08
C PHE A 179 -1.60 -5.03 6.35
N LEU A 180 -0.98 -4.53 7.41
CA LEU A 180 -0.91 -5.17 8.72
C LEU A 180 -1.48 -4.28 9.81
N VAL A 181 -2.14 -4.93 10.74
CA VAL A 181 -2.66 -4.34 11.97
C VAL A 181 -2.37 -5.29 13.14
N PRO A 182 -2.31 -4.77 14.38
CA PRO A 182 -2.29 -5.57 15.59
C PRO A 182 -3.45 -6.57 15.59
N PRO A 183 -3.24 -7.82 16.02
CA PRO A 183 -4.30 -8.84 16.04
C PRO A 183 -5.56 -8.43 16.82
N GLU A 184 -5.38 -7.64 17.88
CA GLU A 184 -6.41 -7.12 18.77
C GLU A 184 -7.17 -5.92 18.22
N ALA A 185 -6.67 -5.27 17.16
CA ALA A 185 -7.27 -4.06 16.63
C ALA A 185 -8.57 -4.36 15.87
N ARG A 186 -9.52 -3.41 15.94
CA ARG A 186 -10.74 -3.40 15.14
C ARG A 186 -10.80 -2.22 14.17
N ASP A 187 -10.03 -1.18 14.43
CA ASP A 187 -9.94 0.00 13.57
C ASP A 187 -8.49 0.43 13.36
N THR A 188 -8.23 1.18 12.28
CA THR A 188 -6.91 1.73 11.98
C THR A 188 -6.57 2.93 12.85
N ASP A 189 -7.59 3.70 13.22
CA ASP A 189 -7.45 4.90 14.04
C ASP A 189 -7.25 4.52 15.52
N PRO A 190 -6.14 4.94 16.16
CA PRO A 190 -5.86 4.68 17.57
C PRO A 190 -6.87 5.33 18.54
N ASP A 191 -7.56 6.41 18.16
CA ASP A 191 -8.51 7.11 19.05
C ASP A 191 -9.87 6.42 19.17
N VAL A 192 -10.16 5.49 18.25
CA VAL A 192 -11.41 4.72 18.25
C VAL A 192 -11.31 3.58 19.27
N GLN A 193 -12.45 3.14 19.80
CA GLN A 193 -12.50 1.99 20.71
C GLN A 193 -11.90 0.74 20.04
N HIS A 194 -10.89 0.14 20.67
CA HIS A 194 -10.07 -0.95 20.10
C HIS A 194 -9.34 -0.55 18.79
N GLY A 195 -8.95 0.73 18.71
CA GLY A 195 -8.08 1.27 17.68
C GLY A 195 -6.69 0.64 17.68
N ALA A 196 -6.07 0.57 16.52
CA ALA A 196 -4.74 0.03 16.37
C ALA A 196 -3.69 1.01 16.91
N ILE A 197 -2.81 0.57 17.83
CA ILE A 197 -1.66 1.39 18.28
C ILE A 197 -0.68 1.64 17.14
N TRP A 198 -0.56 0.69 16.20
CA TRP A 198 0.23 0.83 14.99
C TRP A 198 -0.49 0.21 13.80
N VAL A 199 -0.20 0.67 12.59
CA VAL A 199 -0.59 0.00 11.34
C VAL A 199 0.59 0.04 10.40
N ALA A 200 0.78 -1.00 9.59
CA ALA A 200 1.89 -1.04 8.65
C ALA A 200 1.45 -1.42 7.25
N GLU A 201 2.03 -0.74 6.27
CA GLU A 201 1.89 -1.05 4.86
C GLU A 201 3.21 -1.56 4.32
N ARG A 202 3.15 -2.67 3.58
CA ARG A 202 4.27 -3.26 2.88
C ARG A 202 4.44 -2.58 1.52
N LEU A 203 5.55 -1.87 1.38
CA LEU A 203 6.02 -1.27 0.14
C LEU A 203 7.05 -2.20 -0.52
N ARG A 204 7.04 -2.21 -1.86
CA ARG A 204 7.97 -3.02 -2.67
C ARG A 204 8.71 -2.19 -3.71
N PRO A 205 9.47 -1.15 -3.31
CA PRO A 205 10.26 -0.39 -4.26
C PRO A 205 11.41 -1.22 -4.84
N ARG A 206 11.74 -0.94 -6.11
CA ARG A 206 12.98 -1.41 -6.73
C ARG A 206 14.16 -0.56 -6.26
N PRO A 207 15.41 -1.06 -6.28
CA PRO A 207 16.58 -0.29 -5.85
C PRO A 207 16.73 1.08 -6.51
N PRO A 208 16.49 1.26 -7.83
CA PRO A 208 16.54 2.58 -8.45
C PRO A 208 15.50 3.55 -7.87
N VAL A 209 14.30 3.04 -7.54
CA VAL A 209 13.23 3.81 -6.93
C VAL A 209 13.58 4.19 -5.49
N LEU A 210 14.17 3.27 -4.71
CA LEU A 210 14.62 3.57 -3.34
C LEU A 210 15.72 4.63 -3.34
N ARG A 211 16.69 4.56 -4.26
CA ARG A 211 17.72 5.60 -4.44
C ARG A 211 17.10 6.94 -4.84
N ALA A 212 16.08 6.92 -5.71
CA ALA A 212 15.36 8.12 -6.09
C ALA A 212 14.57 8.71 -4.91
N MET A 213 13.93 7.88 -4.08
CA MET A 213 13.25 8.32 -2.84
C MET A 213 14.23 8.90 -1.82
N ALA A 214 15.43 8.32 -1.71
CA ALA A 214 16.46 8.82 -0.81
C ALA A 214 17.04 10.18 -1.24
N ARG A 215 17.12 10.41 -2.56
CA ARG A 215 17.58 11.68 -3.15
C ARG A 215 16.47 12.71 -3.31
N GLY A 216 15.23 12.25 -3.42
CA GLY A 216 14.05 13.06 -3.67
C GLY A 216 13.78 13.93 -2.46
N GLN A 217 13.98 15.24 -2.61
CA GLN A 217 13.42 16.22 -1.69
C GLN A 217 11.93 16.34 -2.00
N GLU A 218 11.10 15.61 -1.26
CA GLU A 218 9.71 16.04 -1.13
C GLU A 218 9.73 17.37 -0.36
N PRO A 219 9.09 18.44 -0.87
CA PRO A 219 9.20 19.78 -0.27
C PRO A 219 8.73 19.84 1.19
N PHE A 220 8.03 18.81 1.67
CA PHE A 220 7.49 18.74 3.02
C PHE A 220 8.02 17.58 3.87
N LEU A 221 8.65 16.53 3.33
CA LEU A 221 9.16 15.42 4.13
C LEU A 221 10.69 15.46 4.23
N PRO A 222 11.28 15.17 5.40
CA PRO A 222 12.72 15.02 5.51
C PRO A 222 13.18 13.81 4.68
N ASN A 223 14.37 13.94 4.11
CA ASN A 223 14.99 12.88 3.31
C ASN A 223 15.25 11.62 4.15
N PHE A 224 15.39 10.50 3.46
CA PHE A 224 15.85 9.25 4.07
C PHE A 224 17.27 9.43 4.64
N ILE A 225 17.57 8.70 5.71
CA ILE A 225 18.90 8.68 6.32
C ILE A 225 19.87 7.97 5.35
N PRO A 226 20.89 8.65 4.79
CA PRO A 226 21.73 8.09 3.73
C PRO A 226 22.45 6.80 4.15
N GLU A 227 22.97 6.76 5.38
CA GLU A 227 23.67 5.60 5.96
C GLU A 227 22.75 4.37 6.09
N ALA A 228 21.49 4.61 6.46
CA ALA A 228 20.48 3.54 6.58
C ALA A 228 20.13 2.97 5.20
N VAL A 229 20.00 3.84 4.19
CA VAL A 229 19.75 3.42 2.80
C VAL A 229 20.93 2.60 2.29
N GLU A 230 22.16 3.03 2.52
CA GLU A 230 23.35 2.28 2.11
C GLU A 230 23.42 0.89 2.77
N THR A 231 23.09 0.82 4.06
CA THR A 231 23.04 -0.47 4.80
C THR A 231 22.04 -1.44 4.16
N VAL A 232 20.85 -0.95 3.80
CA VAL A 232 19.83 -1.76 3.12
C VAL A 232 20.31 -2.17 1.73
N MET A 233 20.88 -1.26 0.94
CA MET A 233 21.39 -1.56 -0.39
C MET A 233 22.51 -2.62 -0.36
N ARG A 234 23.45 -2.50 0.59
CA ARG A 234 24.53 -3.48 0.79
C ARG A 234 23.99 -4.85 1.19
N TRP A 235 22.94 -4.89 2.02
CA TRP A 235 22.28 -6.15 2.37
C TRP A 235 21.64 -6.80 1.13
N VAL A 236 20.98 -6.02 0.26
CA VAL A 236 20.39 -6.54 -0.98
C VAL A 236 21.49 -7.07 -1.92
N GLU A 237 22.59 -6.33 -2.09
CA GLU A 237 23.75 -6.77 -2.89
C GLU A 237 24.34 -8.09 -2.36
N ASN A 238 24.57 -8.19 -1.04
CA ASN A 238 25.09 -9.42 -0.44
C ASN A 238 24.11 -10.60 -0.57
N SER A 239 22.80 -10.36 -0.43
CA SER A 239 21.79 -11.41 -0.59
C SER A 239 21.75 -11.98 -2.02
N LEU A 240 22.12 -11.18 -3.03
CA LEU A 240 22.29 -11.67 -4.40
C LEU A 240 23.50 -12.57 -4.51
N THR A 241 24.65 -12.17 -3.96
CA THR A 241 25.87 -12.97 -4.05
C THR A 241 25.66 -14.36 -3.45
N ASP A 242 24.89 -14.48 -2.36
CA ASP A 242 24.55 -15.76 -1.73
C ASP A 242 23.60 -16.61 -2.61
N GLU A 243 22.54 -16.01 -3.16
CA GLU A 243 21.58 -16.70 -4.04
C GLU A 243 22.21 -17.09 -5.40
N GLU A 244 23.06 -16.23 -5.96
CA GLU A 244 23.83 -16.48 -7.18
C GLU A 244 24.88 -17.55 -6.93
N SER A 245 25.53 -17.59 -5.75
CA SER A 245 26.43 -18.69 -5.38
C SER A 245 25.68 -20.03 -5.32
N GLN A 246 24.40 -20.03 -4.93
CA GLN A 246 23.55 -21.23 -4.97
C GLN A 246 23.07 -21.59 -6.40
N ARG A 247 22.85 -20.61 -7.28
CA ARG A 247 22.43 -20.84 -8.69
C ARG A 247 23.59 -21.18 -9.63
N ASN A 248 24.78 -20.62 -9.39
CA ASN A 248 25.99 -20.82 -10.20
C ASN A 248 26.56 -22.24 -10.11
N VAL A 249 26.02 -23.10 -9.23
CA VAL A 249 26.27 -24.55 -9.29
C VAL A 249 25.63 -25.17 -10.55
N ASN A 250 24.58 -24.56 -11.13
CA ASN A 250 23.84 -25.13 -12.26
C ASN A 250 23.90 -24.35 -13.58
N ASP A 251 24.21 -23.05 -13.61
CA ASP A 251 24.28 -22.31 -14.89
C ASP A 251 25.40 -21.26 -14.93
N ARG A 252 26.30 -21.38 -15.92
CA ARG A 252 27.33 -20.39 -16.25
C ARG A 252 26.73 -19.33 -17.19
N VAL A 253 26.07 -18.31 -16.63
CA VAL A 253 25.60 -17.14 -17.40
C VAL A 253 26.19 -15.88 -16.79
N GLY A 254 26.75 -15.01 -17.65
CA GLY A 254 27.76 -14.00 -17.31
C GLY A 254 27.32 -12.75 -16.53
N ASP A 255 28.35 -12.02 -16.11
CA ASP A 255 28.39 -10.87 -15.18
C ASP A 255 27.56 -9.64 -15.59
N GLU A 256 27.12 -9.52 -16.84
CA GLU A 256 26.32 -8.36 -17.29
C GLU A 256 24.83 -8.48 -16.94
N LEU A 257 24.33 -9.70 -16.75
CA LEU A 257 22.93 -9.95 -16.39
C LEU A 257 22.67 -9.71 -14.89
N SER A 258 23.67 -9.89 -14.03
CA SER A 258 23.56 -9.74 -12.57
C SER A 258 23.14 -8.31 -12.17
N GLY A 259 23.69 -7.29 -12.82
CA GLY A 259 23.31 -5.89 -12.61
C GLY A 259 21.84 -5.60 -12.94
N ALA A 260 21.32 -6.15 -14.04
CA ALA A 260 19.92 -5.98 -14.44
C ALA A 260 18.95 -6.74 -13.51
N PHE A 261 19.36 -7.90 -12.98
CA PHE A 261 18.60 -8.64 -11.97
C PHE A 261 18.54 -7.88 -10.64
N PHE A 262 19.64 -7.26 -10.21
CA PHE A 262 19.64 -6.41 -9.03
C PHE A 262 18.66 -5.24 -9.17
N GLU A 263 18.70 -4.49 -10.27
CA GLU A 263 17.85 -3.31 -10.47
C GLU A 263 16.35 -3.63 -10.57
N SER A 264 15.98 -4.88 -10.88
CA SER A 264 14.60 -5.33 -11.00
C SER A 264 14.03 -5.98 -9.73
N ARG A 265 14.88 -6.36 -8.75
CA ARG A 265 14.47 -6.99 -7.49
C ARG A 265 13.60 -6.03 -6.66
N GLU A 266 12.55 -6.56 -6.05
CA GLU A 266 11.72 -5.80 -5.11
C GLU A 266 12.33 -5.86 -3.71
N ILE A 267 12.51 -4.70 -3.07
CA ILE A 267 12.94 -4.58 -1.68
C ILE A 267 11.69 -4.46 -0.80
N GLU A 268 11.56 -5.31 0.23
CA GLU A 268 10.44 -5.22 1.16
C GLU A 268 10.70 -4.16 2.22
N LEU A 269 9.94 -3.07 2.17
CA LEU A 269 9.93 -2.02 3.19
C LEU A 269 8.56 -1.95 3.87
N TRP A 270 8.57 -1.52 5.12
CA TRP A 270 7.36 -1.30 5.91
C TRP A 270 7.22 0.19 6.20
N GLU A 271 6.13 0.80 5.76
CA GLU A 271 5.70 2.11 6.24
C GLU A 271 4.77 1.89 7.43
N VAL A 272 5.22 2.24 8.61
CA VAL A 272 4.51 2.02 9.87
C VAL A 272 4.02 3.35 10.41
N HIS A 273 2.72 3.45 10.65
CA HIS A 273 2.09 4.58 11.35
C HIS A 273 1.81 4.13 12.78
N ILE A 274 2.40 4.78 13.78
CA ILE A 274 2.41 4.32 15.17
C ILE A 274 2.27 5.48 16.15
N ARG A 275 1.53 5.25 17.23
CA ARG A 275 1.61 6.08 18.44
C ARG A 275 2.73 5.60 19.33
N PHE A 276 3.68 6.48 19.58
CA PHE A 276 4.87 6.15 20.34
C PHE A 276 5.38 7.36 21.09
N ASP A 277 5.69 7.19 22.37
CA ASP A 277 6.38 8.21 23.16
C ASP A 277 7.85 8.33 22.70
N THR A 278 8.15 9.38 21.94
CA THR A 278 9.48 9.57 21.34
C THR A 278 10.50 10.10 22.33
N THR A 279 10.08 10.83 23.36
CA THR A 279 10.96 11.54 24.29
C THR A 279 11.16 10.84 25.63
N GLY A 280 10.23 9.97 26.02
CA GLY A 280 10.18 9.29 27.32
C GLY A 280 9.42 10.08 28.39
N ASP A 281 8.61 11.07 28.01
CA ASP A 281 7.84 11.91 28.93
C ASP A 281 6.43 11.37 29.22
N GLY A 282 6.07 10.22 28.63
CA GLY A 282 4.77 9.59 28.75
C GLY A 282 3.69 10.16 27.83
N ILE A 283 4.04 11.10 26.94
CA ILE A 283 3.13 11.62 25.92
C ILE A 283 3.42 10.89 24.62
N GLU A 284 2.42 10.19 24.10
CA GLU A 284 2.56 9.49 22.82
C GLU A 284 2.36 10.45 21.64
N GLU A 285 3.26 10.39 20.68
CA GLU A 285 3.13 11.13 19.43
C GLU A 285 2.84 10.18 18.26
N ASP A 286 2.04 10.65 17.30
CA ASP A 286 1.83 9.94 16.04
C ASP A 286 3.02 10.15 15.11
N ILE A 287 3.74 9.07 14.82
CA ILE A 287 4.91 9.06 13.93
C ILE A 287 4.72 8.07 12.78
N ILE A 288 5.37 8.38 11.67
CA ILE A 288 5.44 7.54 10.47
C ILE A 288 6.88 7.11 10.30
N VAL A 289 7.11 5.80 10.24
CA VAL A 289 8.42 5.18 10.21
C VAL A 289 8.55 4.31 8.97
N THR A 290 9.59 4.54 8.17
CA THR A 290 9.97 3.62 7.09
C THR A 290 11.02 2.66 7.60
N TYR A 291 10.68 1.37 7.66
CA TYR A 291 11.45 0.33 8.33
C TYR A 291 11.79 -0.82 7.38
N HIS A 292 13.04 -1.28 7.40
CA HIS A 292 13.48 -2.49 6.72
C HIS A 292 13.68 -3.60 7.76
N LYS A 293 12.78 -4.59 7.73
CA LYS A 293 12.74 -5.68 8.70
C LYS A 293 14.00 -6.56 8.71
N PRO A 294 14.56 -7.01 7.56
CA PRO A 294 15.72 -7.90 7.56
C PRO A 294 16.97 -7.32 8.25
N THR A 295 17.24 -6.03 8.04
CA THR A 295 18.39 -5.34 8.65
C THR A 295 18.04 -4.63 9.96
N ALA A 296 16.79 -4.72 10.43
CA ALA A 296 16.26 -3.98 11.56
C ALA A 296 16.63 -2.48 11.53
N THR A 297 16.52 -1.86 10.35
CA THR A 297 16.97 -0.49 10.13
C THR A 297 15.78 0.43 9.86
N ILE A 298 15.70 1.53 10.61
CA ILE A 298 14.80 2.65 10.30
C ILE A 298 15.49 3.56 9.28
N LEU A 299 14.88 3.69 8.10
CA LEU A 299 15.37 4.55 7.04
C LEU A 299 14.89 5.99 7.19
N ARG A 300 13.70 6.20 7.75
CA ARG A 300 13.10 7.52 7.94
C ARG A 300 12.08 7.50 9.07
N SER A 301 12.01 8.59 9.84
CA SER A 301 10.97 8.83 10.85
C SER A 301 10.49 10.27 10.76
N VAL A 302 9.18 10.45 10.65
CA VAL A 302 8.53 11.77 10.54
C VAL A 302 7.34 11.84 11.48
N TYR A 303 7.05 13.02 12.01
CA TYR A 303 5.77 13.24 12.70
C TYR A 303 4.62 13.19 11.69
N ASN A 304 3.47 12.68 12.12
CA ASN A 304 2.29 12.67 11.28
C ASN A 304 1.89 14.13 10.95
N TRP A 305 1.71 14.39 9.65
CA TRP A 305 1.44 15.73 9.11
C TRP A 305 0.04 15.83 8.49
N LEU A 306 -0.71 14.73 8.45
CA LEU A 306 -2.04 14.68 7.86
C LEU A 306 -3.11 15.13 8.87
N PRO A 307 -3.94 16.14 8.55
CA PRO A 307 -5.07 16.51 9.38
C PRO A 307 -6.14 15.41 9.27
N GLY A 308 -6.49 14.78 10.40
CA GLY A 308 -7.55 13.75 10.46
C GLY A 308 -7.10 12.33 10.82
N GLY A 309 -5.90 12.17 11.39
CA GLY A 309 -5.41 10.88 11.86
C GLY A 309 -4.56 10.16 10.81
N ARG A 310 -4.73 8.83 10.72
CA ARG A 310 -3.94 8.00 9.79
C ARG A 310 -4.55 8.02 8.38
N PRO A 311 -3.74 7.90 7.32
CA PRO A 311 -4.22 7.97 5.93
C PRO A 311 -5.06 6.76 5.47
N TYR A 312 -5.40 5.82 6.35
CA TYR A 312 -6.01 4.56 5.96
C TYR A 312 -7.50 4.53 6.28
N SER A 313 -8.31 4.36 5.25
CA SER A 313 -9.76 4.12 5.38
C SER A 313 -10.08 2.68 4.99
N VAL A 314 -10.77 1.95 5.86
CA VAL A 314 -11.05 0.52 5.68
C VAL A 314 -12.50 0.29 5.31
N ILE A 315 -12.74 -0.52 4.30
CA ILE A 315 -14.05 -1.03 3.94
C ILE A 315 -14.09 -2.55 4.13
N ARG A 316 -15.22 -3.03 4.66
CA ARG A 316 -15.46 -4.46 4.94
C ARG A 316 -16.76 -4.86 4.29
N TYR A 317 -16.77 -6.01 3.62
CA TYR A 317 -17.98 -6.52 3.00
C TYR A 317 -19.02 -6.88 4.05
N LEU A 318 -18.72 -7.90 4.87
CA LEU A 318 -19.43 -8.20 6.11
C LEU A 318 -18.50 -7.95 7.28
N ARG A 319 -18.98 -7.25 8.31
CA ARG A 319 -18.20 -6.99 9.53
C ARG A 319 -18.16 -8.26 10.38
N GLY A 320 -16.95 -8.74 10.69
CA GLY A 320 -16.72 -9.79 11.68
C GLY A 320 -16.38 -9.23 13.05
N ASP A 321 -15.97 -10.10 13.98
CA ASP A 321 -15.61 -9.72 15.36
C ASP A 321 -14.25 -9.01 15.49
N GLY A 322 -13.43 -9.05 14.43
CA GLY A 322 -12.10 -8.45 14.37
C GLY A 322 -11.95 -7.42 13.24
N PHE A 323 -10.71 -7.04 12.95
CA PHE A 323 -10.39 -6.09 11.89
C PHE A 323 -10.79 -6.57 10.49
N TYR A 324 -10.67 -7.87 10.21
CA TYR A 324 -10.94 -8.41 8.89
C TYR A 324 -12.42 -8.73 8.71
N GLY A 325 -12.99 -8.26 7.60
CA GLY A 325 -14.33 -8.64 7.16
C GLY A 325 -14.37 -10.01 6.48
N ILE A 326 -15.58 -10.53 6.31
CA ILE A 326 -15.85 -11.80 5.63
C ILE A 326 -16.26 -11.49 4.18
N GLY A 327 -15.56 -12.10 3.22
CA GLY A 327 -15.86 -11.98 1.79
C GLY A 327 -16.88 -13.01 1.32
N VAL A 328 -17.23 -12.94 0.03
CA VAL A 328 -18.05 -13.94 -0.65
C VAL A 328 -17.25 -15.21 -0.98
N GLY A 329 -15.92 -15.08 -1.06
CA GLY A 329 -15.02 -16.16 -1.44
C GLY A 329 -14.62 -17.13 -0.37
#